data_AF-A0A7Y0N2N0-F1
#
_entry.id   AF-A0A7Y0N2N0-F1
#
_cell.length_a   1.000
_cell.length_b   1.000
_cell.length_c   1.000
_cell.angle_alpha   90.00
_cell.angle_beta   90.00
_cell.angle_gamma   90.00
#
_symmetry.space_group_name_H-M   'P 1'
#
loop_
_entity.id
_entity.type
_entity.pdbx_description
1 polymer ?
#
loop_
_entity_poly.entity_id
_entity_poly.type
_entity_poly.pdbx_seq_one_letter_code
_entity_poly.pdbx_strand_id
1 'polypeptide(L)'
;NGVAVIAGLIDASQKGDGFLYFSWHKPTINAQAPKLGYAEYLQKWDWVLGTGIYIDDIDQQVAMQRELRTQELNQHTLSAVTISVIGLIITSILTSIAVSKGIKPLQHVADSLKDVAAGGGDLTARLKVESKDEVGEVAAAFNEFMDKLHPLMQDIHRSASAVQTVSEELNDQTRTASGQMQSHCLETDKVVTAVTEMSMTA
;
A
#
# COMPACT_ATOMS: atom_id res chain seq x y z
N ASN A 1 43.54 32.37 34.14
CA ASN A 1 42.18 32.92 33.89
C ASN A 1 41.93 34.31 34.46
N GLY A 2 42.93 35.04 35.00
CA GLY A 2 42.73 36.43 35.48
C GLY A 2 41.85 36.60 36.73
N VAL A 3 41.35 35.51 37.32
CA VAL A 3 40.47 35.52 38.49
C VAL A 3 41.27 35.84 39.75
N ALA A 4 40.78 36.80 40.55
CA ALA A 4 41.33 37.09 41.87
C ALA A 4 41.01 35.95 42.84
N VAL A 5 41.94 35.01 43.01
CA VAL A 5 41.69 33.73 43.71
C VAL A 5 41.24 33.92 45.16
N ILE A 6 41.96 34.73 45.95
CA ILE A 6 41.65 34.92 47.37
C ILE A 6 40.33 35.67 47.56
N ALA A 7 40.15 36.80 46.86
CA ALA A 7 38.91 37.56 46.93
C ALA A 7 37.70 36.74 46.43
N GLY A 8 37.89 35.97 45.36
CA GLY A 8 36.86 35.08 44.82
C GLY A 8 36.47 33.95 45.77
N LEU A 9 37.43 33.34 46.49
CA LEU A 9 37.13 32.30 47.48
C LEU A 9 36.43 32.86 48.72
N ILE A 10 36.82 34.06 49.18
CA ILE A 10 36.13 34.75 50.28
C ILE A 10 34.69 35.03 49.87
N ASP A 11 34.47 35.62 48.68
CA ASP A 11 33.13 35.93 48.18
C ASP A 11 32.28 34.66 47.98
N ALA A 12 32.85 33.60 47.38
CA ALA A 12 32.19 32.31 47.21
C ALA A 12 31.82 31.66 48.55
N SER A 13 32.67 31.77 49.57
CA SER A 13 32.43 31.20 50.91
C SER A 13 31.37 31.94 51.73
N GLN A 14 31.12 33.22 51.43
CA GLN A 14 30.18 34.07 52.17
C GLN A 14 28.84 34.26 51.46
N LYS A 15 28.85 34.30 50.13
CA LYS A 15 27.67 34.63 49.31
C LYS A 15 27.30 33.53 48.31
N GLY A 16 28.19 32.57 48.07
CA GLY A 16 28.05 31.52 47.06
C GLY A 16 27.91 30.13 47.66
N ASP A 17 28.21 29.13 46.82
CA ASP A 17 28.21 27.70 47.16
C ASP A 17 29.57 27.22 47.72
N GLY A 18 30.49 28.15 47.99
CA GLY A 18 31.84 27.87 48.44
C GLY A 18 32.82 27.44 47.34
N PHE A 19 32.39 27.22 46.10
CA PHE A 19 33.27 26.72 45.03
C PHE A 19 33.84 27.85 44.16
N LEU A 20 35.10 27.71 43.73
CA LEU A 20 35.73 28.60 42.76
C LEU A 20 36.63 27.81 41.79
N TYR A 21 36.42 28.01 40.50
CA TYR A 21 37.29 27.50 39.45
C TYR A 21 38.37 28.53 39.09
N PHE A 22 39.65 28.15 39.19
CA PHE A 22 40.77 29.04 38.87
C PHE A 22 41.98 28.26 38.34
N SER A 23 42.96 28.98 37.77
CA SER A 23 44.25 28.38 37.38
C SER A 23 45.24 28.57 38.52
N TRP A 24 45.91 27.49 38.92
CA TRP A 24 46.97 27.55 39.92
C TRP A 24 48.20 26.77 39.48
N HIS A 25 49.37 27.18 39.97
CA HIS A 25 50.62 26.51 39.65
C HIS A 25 50.63 25.09 40.25
N LYS A 26 50.69 24.07 39.38
CA LYS A 26 50.75 22.65 39.74
C LYS A 26 52.22 22.19 39.76
N PRO A 27 52.81 21.89 40.93
CA PRO A 27 54.24 21.61 41.05
C PRO A 27 54.73 20.41 40.25
N THR A 28 53.88 19.38 40.07
CA THR A 28 54.25 18.13 39.37
C THR A 28 54.54 18.34 37.89
N ILE A 29 53.92 19.35 37.26
CA ILE A 29 54.12 19.70 35.84
C ILE A 29 54.81 21.06 35.66
N ASN A 30 55.14 21.73 36.78
CA ASN A 30 55.75 23.06 36.82
C ASN A 30 55.03 24.11 35.93
N ALA A 31 53.70 24.01 35.82
CA ALA A 31 52.88 24.84 34.93
C ALA A 31 51.55 25.22 35.61
N GLN A 32 50.80 26.14 35.00
CA GLN A 32 49.45 26.48 35.45
C GLN A 32 48.47 25.37 35.04
N ALA A 33 47.68 24.89 35.99
CA ALA A 33 46.63 23.89 35.74
C ALA A 33 45.29 24.36 36.32
N PRO A 34 44.15 23.93 35.75
CA PRO A 34 42.84 24.19 36.32
C PRO A 34 42.71 23.50 37.69
N LYS A 35 42.20 24.26 38.65
CA LYS A 35 41.96 23.84 40.03
C LYS A 35 40.55 24.24 40.45
N LEU A 36 39.86 23.31 41.09
CA LEU A 36 38.60 23.58 41.80
C LEU A 36 38.93 23.79 43.27
N GLY A 37 38.72 25.01 43.75
CA GLY A 37 38.79 25.31 45.18
C GLY A 37 37.42 25.27 45.83
N TYR A 38 37.39 24.87 47.09
CA TYR A 38 36.24 25.00 47.97
C TYR A 38 36.65 25.78 49.21
N ALA A 39 35.88 26.77 49.63
CA ALA A 39 36.14 27.58 50.80
C ALA A 39 34.89 27.72 51.67
N GLU A 40 35.10 27.61 52.97
CA GLU A 40 34.04 27.75 53.97
C GLU A 40 34.37 28.90 54.93
N TYR A 41 33.39 29.76 55.18
CA TYR A 41 33.53 30.91 56.07
C TYR A 41 33.10 30.56 57.49
N LEU A 42 34.03 30.66 58.42
CA LEU A 42 33.82 30.37 59.84
C LEU A 42 33.54 31.66 60.60
N GLN A 43 32.24 32.01 60.69
CA GLN A 43 31.76 33.27 61.27
C GLN A 43 32.33 33.59 62.66
N LYS A 44 32.49 32.58 63.53
CA LYS A 44 32.96 32.77 64.90
C LYS A 44 34.38 33.35 64.99
N TRP A 45 35.22 33.06 64.00
CA TRP A 45 36.64 33.42 64.01
C TRP A 45 37.03 34.39 62.90
N ASP A 46 36.08 34.78 62.04
CA ASP A 46 36.31 35.57 60.84
C ASP A 46 37.38 34.95 59.91
N TRP A 47 37.37 33.62 59.81
CA TRP A 47 38.33 32.86 59.00
C TRP A 47 37.67 32.27 57.76
N VAL A 48 38.41 32.23 56.65
CA VAL A 48 38.04 31.47 55.46
C VAL A 48 38.99 30.29 55.34
N LEU A 49 38.46 29.08 55.43
CA LEU A 49 39.23 27.87 55.26
C LEU A 49 39.01 27.32 53.85
N GLY A 50 40.08 27.30 53.06
CA GLY A 50 40.05 26.85 51.67
C GLY A 50 40.78 25.52 51.48
N THR A 51 40.23 24.67 50.63
CA THR A 51 40.87 23.48 50.07
C THR A 51 40.76 23.50 48.56
N GLY A 52 41.47 22.62 47.84
CA GLY A 52 41.22 22.48 46.41
C GLY A 52 42.02 21.38 45.74
N ILE A 53 41.47 20.91 44.63
CA ILE A 53 41.98 19.79 43.84
C ILE A 53 42.22 20.22 42.39
N TYR A 54 43.30 19.72 41.79
CA TYR A 54 43.55 19.91 40.35
C TYR A 54 42.61 18.99 39.57
N ILE A 55 41.89 19.56 38.59
CA ILE A 55 40.85 18.85 37.83
C ILE A 55 41.32 18.40 36.44
N ASP A 56 42.55 18.74 36.05
CA ASP A 56 43.14 18.38 34.76
C ASP A 56 43.20 16.86 34.53
N ASP A 57 43.59 16.12 35.56
CA ASP A 57 43.64 14.64 35.50
C ASP A 57 42.24 14.03 35.43
N ILE A 58 41.27 14.62 36.15
CA ILE A 58 39.86 14.19 36.12
C ILE A 58 39.28 14.40 34.73
N ASP A 59 39.51 15.58 34.13
CA ASP A 59 39.04 15.90 32.78
C ASP A 59 39.65 14.97 31.73
N GLN A 60 40.95 14.66 31.84
CA GLN A 60 41.63 13.75 30.92
C GLN A 60 41.07 12.31 31.01
N GLN A 61 40.85 11.80 32.22
CA GLN A 61 40.26 10.48 32.44
C GLN A 61 38.81 10.43 31.95
N VAL A 62 38.02 11.48 32.21
CA VAL A 62 36.63 11.59 31.72
C VAL A 62 36.60 11.67 30.19
N ALA A 63 37.52 12.40 29.56
CA ALA A 63 37.62 12.47 28.10
C ALA A 63 37.96 11.10 27.49
N MET A 64 38.91 10.37 28.08
CA MET A 64 39.28 9.03 27.64
C MET A 64 38.12 8.04 27.75
N GLN A 65 37.39 8.07 28.87
CA GLN A 65 36.20 7.23 29.06
C GLN A 65 35.04 7.61 28.15
N ARG A 66 34.89 8.90 27.82
CA ARG A 66 33.89 9.37 26.85
C ARG A 66 34.20 8.83 25.47
N GLU A 67 35.45 8.90 25.04
CA GLU A 67 35.88 8.39 23.73
C GLU A 67 35.60 6.89 23.58
N LEU A 68 35.99 6.09 24.60
CA LEU A 68 35.72 4.66 24.63
C LEU A 68 34.20 4.36 24.55
N ARG A 69 33.39 5.06 25.34
CA ARG A 69 31.93 4.91 25.30
C ARG A 69 31.33 5.35 23.97
N THR A 70 31.82 6.42 23.35
CA THR A 70 31.32 6.86 22.05
C THR A 70 31.63 5.86 20.95
N GLN A 71 32.77 5.17 21.03
CA GLN A 71 33.11 4.10 20.09
C GLN A 71 32.17 2.89 20.26
N GLU A 72 31.93 2.46 21.50
CA GLU A 72 30.96 1.41 21.81
C GLU A 72 29.55 1.78 21.33
N LEU A 73 29.09 3.01 21.62
CA LEU A 73 27.79 3.51 21.18
C LEU A 73 27.68 3.58 19.65
N ASN A 74 28.74 3.99 18.95
CA ASN A 74 28.76 4.01 17.49
C ASN A 74 28.66 2.60 16.91
N GLN A 75 29.34 1.61 17.51
CA GLN A 75 29.25 0.22 17.06
C GLN A 75 27.84 -0.36 17.28
N HIS A 76 27.22 -0.08 18.42
CA HIS A 76 25.83 -0.47 18.67
C HIS A 76 24.85 0.25 17.73
N THR A 77 25.08 1.53 17.46
CA THR A 77 24.25 2.30 16.53
C THR A 77 24.37 1.77 15.10
N LEU A 78 25.59 1.49 14.62
CA LEU A 78 25.83 0.94 13.29
C LEU A 78 25.20 -0.45 13.12
N SER A 79 25.34 -1.33 14.12
CA SER A 79 24.71 -2.65 14.07
C SER A 79 23.19 -2.56 14.09
N ALA A 80 22.60 -1.70 14.92
CA ALA A 80 21.15 -1.46 14.96
C ALA A 80 20.62 -0.90 13.63
N VAL A 81 21.32 0.07 13.02
CA VAL A 81 20.99 0.60 11.69
C VAL A 81 21.07 -0.49 10.63
N THR A 82 22.12 -1.31 10.65
CA THR A 82 22.32 -2.40 9.68
C THR A 82 21.20 -3.43 9.77
N ILE A 83 20.83 -3.86 10.98
CA ILE A 83 19.71 -4.78 11.22
C ILE A 83 18.40 -4.17 10.74
N SER A 84 18.17 -2.89 11.01
CA SER A 84 16.96 -2.18 10.58
C SER A 84 16.86 -2.11 9.07
N VAL A 85 17.96 -1.79 8.36
CA VAL A 85 18.01 -1.76 6.90
C VAL A 85 17.75 -3.15 6.31
N ILE A 86 18.36 -4.20 6.86
CA ILE A 86 18.11 -5.58 6.43
C ILE A 86 16.63 -5.95 6.64
N GLY A 87 16.06 -5.59 7.80
CA GLY A 87 14.64 -5.81 8.10
C GLY A 87 13.71 -5.11 7.10
N LEU A 88 14.02 -3.87 6.73
CA LEU A 88 13.26 -3.11 5.70
C LEU A 88 13.35 -3.77 4.33
N ILE A 89 14.54 -4.25 3.93
CA ILE A 89 14.72 -4.95 2.65
C ILE A 89 13.91 -6.25 2.63
N ILE A 90 13.99 -7.06 3.69
CA ILE A 90 13.27 -8.33 3.79
C ILE A 90 11.76 -8.10 3.74
N THR A 91 11.24 -7.16 4.52
CA THR A 91 9.81 -6.84 4.53
C THR A 91 9.34 -6.33 3.17
N SER A 92 10.11 -5.45 2.51
CA SER A 92 9.81 -4.99 1.16
C SER A 92 9.73 -6.13 0.12
N ILE A 93 10.66 -7.10 0.19
CA ILE A 93 10.66 -8.27 -0.70
C ILE A 93 9.44 -9.15 -0.42
N LEU A 94 9.16 -9.45 0.84
CA LEU A 94 8.01 -10.29 1.23
C LEU A 94 6.69 -9.65 0.79
N THR A 95 6.51 -8.35 1.01
CA THR A 95 5.31 -7.63 0.55
C THR A 95 5.21 -7.65 -0.98
N SER A 96 6.31 -7.46 -1.70
CA SER A 96 6.31 -7.52 -3.17
C SER A 96 5.89 -8.90 -3.71
N ILE A 97 6.34 -9.98 -3.04
CA ILE A 97 5.94 -11.35 -3.38
C ILE A 97 4.45 -11.58 -3.05
N ALA A 98 4.00 -11.15 -1.88
CA ALA A 98 2.60 -11.28 -1.48
C ALA A 98 1.65 -10.54 -2.44
N VAL A 99 1.97 -9.31 -2.84
CA VAL A 99 1.17 -8.53 -3.79
C VAL A 99 1.16 -9.18 -5.18
N SER A 100 2.31 -9.64 -5.66
CA SER A 100 2.41 -10.24 -7.00
C SER A 100 1.70 -11.59 -7.11
N LYS A 101 1.71 -12.41 -6.06
CA LYS A 101 1.04 -13.72 -6.05
C LYS A 101 -0.43 -13.66 -5.65
N GLY A 102 -0.81 -12.75 -4.73
CA GLY A 102 -2.17 -12.68 -4.20
C GLY A 102 -3.07 -11.66 -4.90
N ILE A 103 -2.59 -10.42 -5.08
CA ILE A 103 -3.45 -9.29 -5.49
C ILE A 103 -3.54 -9.16 -7.01
N LYS A 104 -2.43 -9.33 -7.75
CA LYS A 104 -2.43 -9.18 -9.21
C LYS A 104 -3.43 -10.10 -9.92
N PRO A 105 -3.55 -11.40 -9.59
CA PRO A 105 -4.52 -12.26 -10.26
C PRO A 105 -5.98 -11.84 -9.99
N LEU A 106 -6.27 -11.30 -8.80
CA LEU A 106 -7.60 -10.78 -8.46
C LEU A 106 -7.98 -9.55 -9.31
N GLN A 107 -7.02 -8.69 -9.66
CA GLN A 107 -7.27 -7.58 -10.59
C GLN A 107 -7.67 -8.10 -11.97
N HIS A 108 -7.00 -9.13 -12.47
CA HIS A 108 -7.37 -9.75 -13.75
C HIS A 108 -8.77 -10.37 -13.72
N VAL A 109 -9.16 -11.00 -12.61
CA VAL A 109 -10.53 -11.52 -12.42
C VAL A 109 -11.54 -10.37 -12.48
N ALA A 110 -11.26 -9.28 -11.76
CA ALA A 110 -12.15 -8.11 -11.70
C ALA A 110 -12.30 -7.43 -13.06
N ASP A 111 -11.22 -7.26 -13.80
CA ASP A 111 -11.23 -6.69 -15.15
C ASP A 111 -12.01 -7.59 -16.13
N SER A 112 -11.78 -8.91 -16.08
CA SER A 112 -12.51 -9.87 -16.92
C SER A 112 -14.02 -9.82 -16.65
N LEU A 113 -14.43 -9.75 -15.37
CA LEU A 113 -15.84 -9.62 -15.00
C LEU A 113 -16.44 -8.29 -15.47
N LYS A 114 -15.65 -7.20 -15.42
CA LYS A 114 -16.08 -5.88 -15.88
C LYS A 114 -16.31 -5.87 -17.40
N ASP A 115 -15.43 -6.51 -18.17
CA ASP A 115 -15.58 -6.63 -19.62
C ASP A 115 -16.82 -7.45 -20.00
N VAL A 116 -17.09 -8.54 -19.27
CA VAL A 116 -18.33 -9.32 -19.45
C VAL A 116 -19.57 -8.48 -19.11
N ALA A 117 -19.55 -7.75 -18.00
CA ALA A 117 -20.67 -6.92 -17.56
C ALA A 117 -20.94 -5.73 -18.50
N ALA A 118 -19.90 -5.19 -19.15
CA ALA A 118 -20.01 -4.08 -20.09
C ALA A 118 -20.61 -4.46 -21.46
N GLY A 119 -20.90 -5.76 -21.69
CA GLY A 119 -21.58 -6.24 -22.89
C GLY A 119 -20.68 -6.49 -24.11
N GLY A 120 -19.39 -6.20 -24.01
CA GLY A 120 -18.37 -6.58 -25.02
C GLY A 120 -17.76 -7.96 -24.80
N GLY A 121 -18.19 -8.65 -23.73
CA GLY A 121 -17.52 -9.79 -23.11
C GLY A 121 -17.11 -10.91 -24.05
N ASP A 122 -15.81 -11.03 -24.29
CA ASP A 122 -15.23 -12.25 -24.81
C ASP A 122 -15.39 -13.38 -23.78
N LEU A 123 -16.47 -14.14 -23.92
CA LEU A 123 -16.79 -15.30 -23.07
C LEU A 123 -15.83 -16.48 -23.28
N THR A 124 -14.86 -16.37 -24.21
CA THR A 124 -13.80 -17.37 -24.39
C THR A 124 -12.62 -17.13 -23.45
N ALA A 125 -12.54 -15.95 -22.82
CA ALA A 125 -11.51 -15.65 -21.84
C ALA A 125 -11.53 -16.66 -20.68
N ARG A 126 -10.34 -17.12 -20.28
CA ARG A 126 -10.14 -18.00 -19.13
C ARG A 126 -8.99 -17.46 -18.29
N LEU A 127 -9.14 -17.57 -16.97
CA LEU A 127 -8.10 -17.20 -16.02
C LEU A 127 -7.14 -18.37 -15.82
N LYS A 128 -5.84 -18.08 -15.77
CA LYS A 128 -4.82 -19.09 -15.50
C LYS A 128 -4.81 -19.42 -14.00
N VAL A 129 -5.02 -20.68 -13.65
CA VAL A 129 -4.93 -21.17 -12.27
C VAL A 129 -3.47 -21.47 -11.93
N GLU A 130 -2.75 -20.48 -11.40
CA GLU A 130 -1.32 -20.60 -11.05
C GLU A 130 -1.07 -20.96 -9.58
N SER A 131 -2.09 -20.83 -8.72
CA SER A 131 -1.98 -21.08 -7.28
C SER A 131 -2.99 -22.13 -6.81
N LYS A 132 -2.70 -22.75 -5.67
CA LYS A 132 -3.60 -23.70 -4.96
C LYS A 132 -4.19 -23.09 -3.68
N ASP A 133 -4.16 -21.78 -3.58
CA ASP A 133 -4.75 -20.99 -2.50
C ASP A 133 -6.16 -20.48 -2.89
N GLU A 134 -6.72 -19.61 -2.07
CA GLU A 134 -8.03 -18.99 -2.28
C GLU A 134 -8.11 -18.22 -3.61
N VAL A 135 -6.99 -17.66 -4.09
CA VAL A 135 -6.94 -16.95 -5.37
C VAL A 135 -7.05 -17.94 -6.53
N GLY A 136 -6.38 -19.09 -6.41
CA GLY A 136 -6.54 -20.20 -7.36
C GLY A 136 -7.96 -20.75 -7.40
N GLU A 137 -8.61 -20.89 -6.24
CA GLU A 137 -9.99 -21.35 -6.13
C GLU A 137 -10.97 -20.39 -6.81
N VAL A 138 -10.81 -19.08 -6.60
CA VAL A 138 -11.61 -18.05 -7.29
C VAL A 138 -11.42 -18.09 -8.81
N ALA A 139 -10.18 -18.24 -9.28
CA ALA A 139 -9.89 -18.36 -10.72
C ALA A 139 -10.53 -19.62 -11.33
N ALA A 140 -10.51 -20.74 -10.62
CA ALA A 140 -11.15 -21.98 -11.05
C ALA A 140 -12.68 -21.84 -11.10
N ALA A 141 -13.29 -21.25 -10.07
CA ALA A 141 -14.74 -21.00 -10.03
C ALA A 141 -15.20 -20.06 -11.14
N PHE A 142 -14.40 -19.02 -11.48
CA PHE A 142 -14.67 -18.15 -12.62
C PHE A 142 -14.68 -18.91 -13.95
N ASN A 143 -13.70 -19.79 -14.16
CA ASN A 143 -13.64 -20.60 -15.37
C ASN A 143 -14.84 -21.55 -15.48
N GLU A 144 -15.22 -22.21 -14.38
CA GLU A 144 -16.41 -23.07 -14.35
C GLU A 144 -17.69 -22.28 -14.67
N PHE A 145 -17.81 -21.07 -14.15
CA PHE A 145 -18.91 -20.17 -14.48
C PHE A 145 -18.91 -19.81 -15.98
N MET A 146 -17.75 -19.47 -16.57
CA MET A 146 -17.64 -19.21 -18.01
C MET A 146 -17.97 -20.43 -18.87
N ASP A 147 -17.58 -21.64 -18.43
CA ASP A 147 -17.90 -22.89 -19.13
C ASP A 147 -19.40 -23.19 -19.18
N LYS A 148 -20.17 -22.68 -18.21
CA LYS A 148 -21.64 -22.75 -18.21
C LYS A 148 -22.29 -21.60 -18.97
N LEU A 149 -21.71 -20.40 -18.89
CA LEU A 149 -22.26 -19.20 -19.51
C LEU A 149 -22.12 -19.20 -21.03
N HIS A 150 -20.98 -19.65 -21.56
CA HIS A 150 -20.70 -19.63 -22.99
C HIS A 150 -21.66 -20.50 -23.82
N PRO A 151 -21.92 -21.79 -23.47
CA PRO A 151 -22.90 -22.61 -24.20
C PRO A 151 -24.31 -22.05 -24.09
N LEU A 152 -24.70 -21.53 -22.93
CA LEU A 152 -26.01 -20.92 -22.72
C LEU A 152 -26.24 -19.75 -23.69
N MET A 153 -25.23 -18.90 -23.91
CA MET A 153 -25.31 -17.81 -24.87
C MET A 153 -25.35 -18.29 -26.32
N GLN A 154 -24.64 -19.37 -26.65
CA GLN A 154 -24.74 -20.01 -27.97
C GLN A 154 -26.15 -20.57 -28.24
N ASP A 155 -26.78 -21.18 -27.24
CA ASP A 155 -28.13 -21.73 -27.36
C ASP A 155 -29.18 -20.62 -27.49
N ILE A 156 -29.01 -19.50 -26.78
CA ILE A 156 -29.84 -18.29 -26.96
C ILE A 156 -29.70 -17.76 -28.39
N HIS A 157 -28.46 -17.66 -28.91
CA HIS A 157 -28.22 -17.19 -30.28
C HIS A 157 -28.85 -18.12 -31.32
N ARG A 158 -28.68 -19.44 -31.19
CA ARG A 158 -29.32 -20.43 -32.06
C ARG A 158 -30.84 -20.34 -32.02
N SER A 159 -31.41 -20.20 -30.83
CA SER A 159 -32.86 -20.06 -30.66
C SER A 159 -33.39 -18.78 -31.31
N ALA A 160 -32.69 -17.66 -31.14
CA ALA A 160 -33.02 -16.40 -31.80
C ALA A 160 -32.94 -16.52 -33.34
N SER A 161 -31.92 -17.20 -33.87
CA SER A 161 -31.79 -17.46 -35.30
C SER A 161 -32.90 -18.36 -35.82
N ALA A 162 -33.28 -19.41 -35.09
CA ALA A 162 -34.39 -20.28 -35.47
C ALA A 162 -35.73 -19.53 -35.50
N VAL A 163 -35.98 -18.67 -34.51
CA VAL A 163 -37.16 -17.79 -34.49
C VAL A 163 -37.15 -16.83 -35.69
N GLN A 164 -36.00 -16.27 -36.05
CA GLN A 164 -35.87 -15.41 -37.22
C GLN A 164 -36.21 -16.17 -38.52
N THR A 165 -35.66 -17.36 -38.72
CA THR A 165 -35.94 -18.19 -39.90
C THR A 165 -37.41 -18.58 -40.00
N VAL A 166 -38.03 -18.99 -38.89
CA VAL A 166 -39.47 -19.30 -38.86
C VAL A 166 -40.32 -18.07 -39.16
N SER A 167 -39.91 -16.89 -38.70
CA SER A 167 -40.61 -15.63 -38.98
C SER A 167 -40.53 -15.27 -40.47
N GLU A 168 -39.40 -15.51 -41.12
CA GLU A 168 -39.23 -15.31 -42.56
C GLU A 168 -40.10 -16.29 -43.38
N GLU A 169 -40.10 -17.57 -43.01
CA GLU A 169 -40.94 -18.59 -43.65
C GLU A 169 -42.44 -18.29 -43.50
N LEU A 170 -42.86 -17.84 -42.30
CA LEU A 170 -44.25 -17.45 -42.04
C LEU A 170 -44.66 -16.23 -42.88
N ASN A 171 -43.75 -15.27 -43.07
CA ASN A 171 -44.00 -14.10 -43.91
C ASN A 171 -44.19 -14.51 -45.38
N ASP A 172 -43.35 -15.41 -45.89
CA ASP A 172 -43.47 -15.95 -47.25
C ASP A 172 -44.75 -16.77 -47.45
N GLN A 173 -45.14 -17.58 -46.46
CA GLN A 173 -46.43 -18.27 -46.45
C GLN A 173 -47.60 -17.30 -46.48
N THR A 174 -47.55 -16.23 -45.67
CA THR A 174 -48.60 -15.21 -45.62
C THR A 174 -48.74 -14.50 -46.96
N ARG A 175 -47.62 -14.20 -47.63
CA ARG A 175 -47.59 -13.58 -48.96
C ARG A 175 -48.20 -14.50 -50.02
N THR A 176 -47.88 -15.79 -49.97
CA THR A 176 -48.43 -16.81 -50.87
C THR A 176 -49.94 -16.98 -50.66
N ALA A 177 -50.38 -17.11 -49.40
CA ALA A 177 -51.79 -17.23 -49.05
C ALA A 177 -52.60 -16.00 -49.48
N SER A 178 -52.04 -14.79 -49.31
CA SER A 178 -52.65 -13.55 -49.80
C SER A 178 -52.84 -13.56 -51.33
N GLY A 179 -51.83 -14.02 -52.09
CA GLY A 179 -51.93 -14.16 -53.55
C GLY A 179 -52.96 -15.22 -53.99
N GLN A 180 -53.03 -16.35 -53.28
CA GLN A 180 -54.06 -17.38 -53.53
C GLN A 180 -55.46 -16.85 -53.23
N MET A 181 -55.64 -16.12 -52.14
CA MET A 181 -56.92 -15.51 -51.77
C MET A 181 -57.38 -14.50 -52.83
N GLN A 182 -56.46 -13.73 -53.42
CA GLN A 182 -56.77 -12.83 -54.52
C GLN A 182 -57.20 -13.59 -55.79
N SER A 183 -56.55 -14.70 -56.11
CA SER A 183 -56.98 -15.58 -57.22
C SER A 183 -58.35 -16.20 -56.98
N HIS A 184 -58.61 -16.69 -55.76
CA HIS A 184 -59.91 -17.24 -55.37
C HIS A 184 -61.04 -16.21 -55.49
N CYS A 185 -60.78 -14.94 -55.11
CA CYS A 185 -61.76 -13.86 -55.28
C CYS A 185 -62.13 -13.68 -56.76
N LEU A 186 -61.14 -13.68 -57.66
CA LEU A 186 -61.36 -13.57 -59.11
C LEU A 186 -62.13 -14.76 -59.68
N GLU A 187 -61.85 -15.97 -59.20
CA GLU A 187 -62.59 -17.17 -59.61
C GLU A 187 -64.04 -17.12 -59.11
N THR A 188 -64.25 -16.67 -57.88
CA THR A 188 -65.59 -16.50 -57.30
C THR A 188 -66.39 -15.45 -58.07
N ASP A 189 -65.77 -14.33 -58.44
CA ASP A 189 -66.40 -13.31 -59.30
C ASP A 189 -66.81 -13.88 -60.66
N LYS A 190 -66.00 -14.75 -61.27
CA LYS A 190 -66.36 -15.45 -62.51
C LYS A 190 -67.53 -16.40 -62.32
N VAL A 191 -67.57 -17.15 -61.21
CA VAL A 191 -68.70 -18.03 -60.88
C VAL A 191 -69.97 -17.22 -60.69
N VAL A 192 -69.91 -16.11 -59.95
CA VAL A 192 -71.04 -15.19 -59.77
C VAL A 192 -71.52 -14.68 -61.13
N THR A 193 -70.59 -14.23 -61.97
CA THR A 193 -70.89 -13.74 -63.34
C THR A 193 -71.61 -14.81 -64.17
N ALA A 194 -71.10 -16.04 -64.18
CA ALA A 194 -71.69 -17.16 -64.91
C ALA A 194 -73.08 -17.55 -64.38
N VAL A 195 -73.27 -17.55 -63.06
CA VAL A 195 -74.58 -17.81 -62.44
C VAL A 195 -75.57 -16.70 -62.81
N THR A 196 -75.15 -15.43 -62.81
CA THR A 196 -76.01 -14.33 -63.25
C THR A 196 -76.37 -14.41 -64.74
N GLU A 197 -75.44 -14.77 -65.62
CA GLU A 197 -75.75 -14.99 -67.05
C GLU A 197 -76.73 -16.15 -67.25
N MET A 198 -76.54 -17.28 -66.55
CA MET A 198 -77.47 -18.41 -66.57
C MET A 198 -78.86 -18.01 -66.07
N SER A 199 -78.95 -17.18 -65.04
CA SER A 199 -80.22 -16.67 -64.52
C SER A 199 -80.90 -15.67 -65.44
N MET A 200 -80.17 -15.00 -66.33
CA MET A 200 -80.74 -14.10 -67.36
C MET A 200 -81.11 -14.83 -68.65
N THR A 201 -80.68 -16.09 -68.81
CA THR A 201 -80.98 -16.92 -69.99
C THR A 201 -82.07 -17.97 -69.74
N ALA A 202 -82.57 -18.10 -68.51
CA ALA A 202 -83.74 -18.90 -68.12
C ALA A 202 -85.01 -18.02 -68.08
#